data_AF-A0A958J7R6-F1
#
_entry.id   AF-A0A958J7R6-F1
#
_cell.length_a   1.000
_cell.length_b   1.000
_cell.length_c   1.000
_cell.angle_alpha   90.00
_cell.angle_beta   90.00
_cell.angle_gamma   90.00
#
_symmetry.space_group_name_H-M   'P 1'
#
loop_
_entity.id
_entity.type
_entity.pdbx_description
1 polymer ?
#
loop_
_entity_poly.entity_id
_entity_poly.type
_entity_poly.pdbx_seq_one_letter_code
_entity_poly.pdbx_strand_id
1 'polypeptide(L)'
;MTANDRKLKIAYIAAGAAGMYCGSCARDNALATALIRKGHEVALIPTYTPLRTDEPGASIDRVFFNGINVYLQQKLPFLRKGNRLLEGIFESRRMVNWIAKANASTNAKDLGELTISM
;
A
#
# COMPACT_ATOMS: atom_id res chain seq x y z
N MET A 1 -7.84 19.45 -26.88
CA MET A 1 -7.20 18.12 -26.77
C MET A 1 -6.60 17.79 -28.12
N THR A 2 -5.29 17.64 -28.20
CA THR A 2 -4.59 17.33 -29.45
C THR A 2 -4.74 15.85 -29.79
N ALA A 3 -4.55 15.50 -31.07
CA ALA A 3 -4.79 14.18 -31.65
C ALA A 3 -3.94 13.01 -31.10
N ASN A 4 -3.14 13.22 -30.03
CA ASN A 4 -2.21 12.22 -29.49
C ASN A 4 -2.51 11.79 -28.04
N ASP A 5 -3.59 12.28 -27.42
CA ASP A 5 -3.94 11.93 -26.04
C ASP A 5 -4.76 10.64 -25.98
N ARG A 6 -4.12 9.51 -26.29
CA ARG A 6 -4.75 8.19 -26.16
C ARG A 6 -5.10 7.95 -24.70
N LYS A 7 -6.34 7.54 -24.41
CA LYS A 7 -6.72 7.04 -23.08
C LYS A 7 -5.86 5.82 -22.72
N LEU A 8 -5.10 5.94 -21.62
CA LEU A 8 -4.23 4.89 -21.09
C LEU A 8 -4.86 4.23 -19.86
N LYS A 9 -4.47 2.98 -19.62
CA LYS A 9 -4.69 2.28 -18.35
C LYS A 9 -3.36 2.22 -17.61
N ILE A 10 -3.30 2.81 -16.41
CA ILE A 10 -2.06 3.02 -15.65
C ILE A 10 -2.21 2.35 -14.28
N ALA A 11 -1.35 1.37 -14.00
CA ALA A 11 -1.14 0.85 -12.66
C ALA A 11 0.00 1.64 -12.01
N TYR A 12 -0.33 2.48 -11.04
CA TYR A 12 0.63 3.28 -10.29
C TYR A 12 0.90 2.61 -8.95
N ILE A 13 2.08 2.03 -8.78
CA ILE A 13 2.45 1.30 -7.56
C ILE A 13 3.13 2.27 -6.59
N ALA A 14 2.57 2.41 -5.39
CA ALA A 14 3.13 3.27 -4.34
C ALA A 14 3.34 2.47 -3.06
N ALA A 15 4.46 2.71 -2.38
CA ALA A 15 4.83 1.98 -1.15
C ALA A 15 3.85 2.26 0.00
N GLY A 16 3.41 3.53 0.12
CA GLY A 16 2.69 4.05 1.28
C GLY A 16 3.61 4.33 2.47
N ALA A 17 3.09 5.07 3.45
CA ALA A 17 3.80 5.40 4.69
C ALA A 17 2.93 5.25 5.94
N ALA A 18 1.79 4.58 5.80
CA ALA A 18 0.77 4.43 6.82
C ALA A 18 0.45 5.74 7.53
N GLY A 19 0.70 5.84 8.85
CA GLY A 19 0.41 7.01 9.67
C GLY A 19 1.44 8.13 9.58
N MET A 20 2.55 7.99 8.86
CA MET A 20 3.62 9.00 8.81
C MET A 20 3.36 10.07 7.74
N TYR A 21 3.86 11.29 7.97
CA TYR A 21 3.91 12.30 6.91
C TYR A 21 4.85 11.86 5.80
N CYS A 22 4.38 11.94 4.56
CA CYS A 22 5.03 11.30 3.42
C CYS A 22 4.91 12.16 2.17
N GLY A 23 5.99 12.88 1.85
CA GLY A 23 6.06 13.71 0.64
C GLY A 23 5.87 12.89 -0.65
N SER A 24 6.40 11.67 -0.68
CA SER A 24 6.17 10.74 -1.80
C SER A 24 4.68 10.40 -1.95
N CYS A 25 3.97 10.13 -0.86
CA CYS A 25 2.55 9.78 -0.89
C CYS A 25 1.71 10.95 -1.40
N ALA A 26 2.02 12.17 -0.97
CA ALA A 26 1.39 13.39 -1.48
C ALA A 26 1.64 13.59 -2.98
N ARG A 27 2.91 13.43 -3.41
CA ARG A 27 3.30 13.51 -4.83
C ARG A 27 2.60 12.46 -5.69
N ASP A 28 2.58 11.21 -5.25
CA ASP A 28 1.99 10.09 -5.98
C ASP A 28 0.47 10.28 -6.10
N ASN A 29 -0.19 10.80 -5.06
CA ASN A 29 -1.61 11.17 -5.09
C ASN A 29 -1.90 12.30 -6.07
N ALA A 30 -1.10 13.36 -6.04
CA ALA A 30 -1.25 14.51 -6.94
C ALA A 30 -1.08 14.09 -8.40
N LEU A 31 -0.09 13.24 -8.69
CA LEU A 31 0.17 12.73 -10.03
C LEU A 31 -0.96 11.82 -10.53
N ALA A 32 -1.43 10.87 -9.70
CA ALA A 32 -2.56 10.03 -10.04
C ALA A 32 -3.82 10.86 -10.31
N THR A 33 -4.09 11.85 -9.46
CA THR A 33 -5.22 12.79 -9.63
C THR A 33 -5.11 13.57 -10.94
N ALA A 34 -3.93 14.07 -11.29
CA ALA A 34 -3.72 14.80 -12.54
C ALA A 34 -3.92 13.92 -13.77
N LEU A 35 -3.45 12.66 -13.73
CA LEU A 35 -3.65 11.69 -14.81
C LEU A 35 -5.13 11.32 -14.99
N ILE A 36 -5.87 11.15 -13.89
CA ILE A 36 -7.32 10.93 -13.92
C ILE A 36 -8.04 12.13 -14.53
N ARG A 37 -7.67 13.36 -14.12
CA ARG A 37 -8.23 14.60 -14.69
C ARG A 37 -7.95 14.76 -16.18
N LYS A 38 -6.86 14.20 -16.69
CA LYS A 38 -6.54 14.12 -18.13
C LYS A 38 -7.32 13.03 -18.89
N GLY A 39 -8.14 12.23 -18.21
CA GLY A 39 -8.99 11.21 -18.82
C GLY A 39 -8.37 9.82 -18.91
N HIS A 40 -7.21 9.59 -18.27
CA HIS A 40 -6.63 8.24 -18.16
C HIS A 40 -7.33 7.42 -17.07
N GLU A 41 -7.33 6.10 -17.23
CA GLU A 41 -7.80 5.15 -16.23
C GLU A 41 -6.62 4.78 -15.31
N VAL A 42 -6.61 5.27 -14.08
CA VAL A 42 -5.49 5.10 -13.16
C VAL A 42 -5.92 4.31 -11.93
N ALA A 43 -5.18 3.26 -11.62
CA ALA A 43 -5.23 2.58 -10.34
C ALA A 43 -3.98 2.95 -9.54
N LEU A 44 -4.13 3.83 -8.55
CA LEU A 44 -3.08 4.08 -7.56
C LEU A 44 -3.15 3.00 -6.49
N ILE A 45 -2.14 2.13 -6.47
CA ILE A 45 -2.10 0.86 -5.73
C ILE A 45 -1.13 1.01 -4.53
N PRO A 46 -1.66 1.09 -3.31
CA PRO A 46 -0.86 0.94 -2.10
C PRO A 46 -0.27 -0.47 -2.00
N THR A 47 1.04 -0.57 -1.83
CA THR A 47 1.77 -1.85 -1.86
C THR A 47 1.99 -2.38 -0.45
N TYR A 48 2.75 -1.66 0.38
CA TYR A 48 3.16 -2.16 1.70
C TYR A 48 2.26 -1.63 2.82
N THR A 49 1.82 -0.37 2.68
CA THR A 49 0.95 0.30 3.64
C THR A 49 0.02 1.30 2.93
N PRO A 50 -1.04 1.79 3.62
CA PRO A 50 -1.87 2.87 3.09
C PRO A 50 -1.06 4.15 2.80
N LEU A 51 -1.52 4.92 1.82
CA LEU A 51 -1.04 6.28 1.61
C LEU A 51 -1.70 7.21 2.63
N ARG A 52 -0.91 8.14 3.15
CA ARG A 52 -1.40 9.31 3.89
C ARG A 52 -1.23 10.55 3.01
N THR A 53 -2.32 11.26 2.82
CA THR A 53 -2.41 12.47 1.99
C THR A 53 -3.27 13.49 2.72
N ASP A 54 -2.97 14.77 2.53
CA ASP A 54 -3.77 15.87 3.09
C ASP A 54 -4.90 16.29 2.14
N GLU A 55 -4.85 15.84 0.88
CA GLU A 55 -5.90 15.97 -0.13
C GLU A 55 -6.75 14.68 -0.22
N PRO A 56 -7.95 14.74 -0.86
CA PRO A 56 -8.71 13.54 -1.20
C PRO A 56 -7.84 12.49 -1.89
N GLY A 57 -7.87 11.28 -1.35
CA GLY A 57 -7.05 10.17 -1.85
C GLY A 57 -7.59 9.63 -3.18
N ALA A 58 -6.69 9.44 -4.15
CA ALA A 58 -6.95 8.76 -5.42
C ALA A 58 -6.58 7.26 -5.39
N SER A 59 -6.04 6.77 -4.26
CA SER A 59 -5.64 5.38 -4.10
C SER A 59 -6.85 4.46 -3.93
N ILE A 60 -6.77 3.24 -4.48
CA ILE A 60 -7.74 2.19 -4.16
C ILE A 60 -7.71 1.83 -2.67
N ASP A 61 -8.82 1.30 -2.15
CA ASP A 61 -8.96 0.93 -0.73
C ASP A 61 -8.31 -0.38 -0.32
N ARG A 62 -7.48 -0.97 -1.18
CA ARG A 62 -6.79 -2.24 -0.95
C ARG A 62 -5.27 -2.04 -0.87
N VAL A 63 -4.64 -2.64 0.13
CA VAL A 63 -3.18 -2.78 0.21
C VAL A 63 -2.80 -4.16 -0.32
N PHE A 64 -1.93 -4.24 -1.32
CA PHE A 64 -1.65 -5.52 -2.00
C PHE A 64 -0.72 -6.45 -1.21
N PHE A 65 0.37 -5.90 -0.70
CA PHE A 65 1.43 -6.63 -0.02
C PHE A 65 1.57 -6.13 1.42
N ASN A 66 0.46 -6.27 2.15
CA ASN A 66 0.35 -5.79 3.51
C ASN A 66 1.43 -6.43 4.40
N GLY A 67 2.38 -5.62 4.86
CA GLY A 67 3.53 -6.09 5.62
C GLY A 67 3.17 -6.86 6.90
N ILE A 68 2.00 -6.59 7.49
CA ILE A 68 1.49 -7.31 8.66
C ILE A 68 1.17 -8.76 8.29
N ASN A 69 0.46 -8.96 7.18
CA ASN A 69 0.08 -10.30 6.74
C ASN A 69 1.31 -11.11 6.36
N VAL A 70 2.23 -10.51 5.59
CA VAL A 70 3.46 -11.19 5.16
C VAL A 70 4.34 -11.56 6.37
N TYR A 71 4.51 -10.65 7.34
CA TYR A 71 5.25 -10.92 8.56
C TYR A 71 4.63 -12.07 9.39
N LEU A 72 3.31 -12.04 9.58
CA LEU A 72 2.60 -13.07 10.34
C LEU A 72 2.63 -14.43 9.63
N GLN A 73 2.49 -14.47 8.31
CA GLN A 73 2.63 -15.70 7.53
C GLN A 73 4.06 -16.26 7.57
N GLN A 74 5.07 -15.40 7.73
CA GLN A 74 6.45 -15.84 7.93
C GLN A 74 6.61 -16.51 9.29
N LYS A 75 6.15 -15.87 10.38
CA LYS A 75 6.37 -16.35 11.75
C LYS A 75 5.39 -17.45 12.20
N LEU A 76 4.18 -17.50 11.65
CA LEU A 76 3.13 -18.44 12.04
C LEU A 76 2.72 -19.32 10.84
N PRO A 77 3.23 -20.57 10.75
CA PRO A 77 2.95 -21.44 9.60
C PRO A 77 1.46 -21.81 9.46
N PHE A 78 0.66 -21.72 10.53
CA PHE A 78 -0.79 -21.93 10.46
C PHE A 78 -1.51 -20.85 9.64
N LEU A 79 -1.00 -19.59 9.64
CA LEU A 79 -1.58 -18.49 8.86
C LEU A 79 -1.27 -18.59 7.35
N ARG A 80 -0.32 -19.44 6.96
CA ARG A 80 -0.03 -19.73 5.54
C ARG A 80 -1.17 -20.48 4.84
N LYS A 81 -2.02 -21.18 5.58
CA LYS A 81 -3.15 -21.94 5.03
C LYS A 81 -4.35 -21.05 4.62
N GLY A 82 -4.22 -19.73 4.70
CA GLY A 82 -5.17 -18.79 4.09
C GLY A 82 -6.55 -18.85 4.71
N ASN A 83 -6.67 -18.50 6.00
CA ASN A 83 -7.98 -18.23 6.58
C ASN A 83 -8.42 -16.82 6.21
N ARG A 84 -9.15 -16.70 5.09
CA ARG A 84 -9.70 -15.43 4.55
C ARG A 84 -10.35 -14.50 5.59
N LEU A 85 -10.90 -15.06 6.67
CA LEU A 85 -11.45 -14.31 7.80
C LEU A 85 -10.39 -13.49 8.56
N LEU A 86 -9.21 -14.05 8.84
CA LEU A 86 -8.15 -13.31 9.52
C LEU A 86 -7.42 -12.36 8.57
N GLU A 87 -7.24 -12.76 7.31
CA GLU A 87 -6.67 -11.88 6.28
C GLU A 87 -7.46 -10.57 6.17
N GLY A 88 -8.79 -10.64 6.13
CA GLY A 88 -9.65 -9.44 6.10
C GLY A 88 -9.53 -8.54 7.32
N ILE A 89 -9.21 -9.09 8.50
CA ILE A 89 -8.97 -8.30 9.72
C ILE A 89 -7.63 -7.56 9.63
N PHE A 90 -6.57 -8.25 9.19
CA PHE A 90 -5.23 -7.68 9.02
C PHE A 90 -5.14 -6.66 7.88
N GLU A 91 -5.99 -6.80 6.87
CA GLU A 91 -6.10 -5.88 5.73
C GLU A 91 -6.91 -4.61 6.04
N SER A 92 -7.59 -4.55 7.19
CA SER A 92 -8.39 -3.36 7.53
C SER A 92 -7.51 -2.13 7.75
N ARG A 93 -7.88 -1.00 7.14
CA ARG A 93 -7.20 0.31 7.32
C ARG A 93 -7.01 0.66 8.80
N ARG A 94 -7.98 0.30 9.65
CA ARG A 94 -7.91 0.54 11.10
C ARG A 94 -6.78 -0.23 11.77
N MET A 95 -6.64 -1.52 11.45
CA MET A 95 -5.56 -2.36 11.98
C MET A 95 -4.19 -1.86 11.52
N VAL A 96 -4.05 -1.56 10.22
CA VAL A 96 -2.78 -1.07 9.67
C VAL A 96 -2.39 0.28 10.29
N ASN A 97 -3.34 1.20 10.43
CA ASN A 97 -3.10 2.50 11.06
C ASN A 97 -2.79 2.38 12.56
N TRP A 98 -3.31 1.35 13.24
CA TRP A 98 -3.01 1.11 14.64
C TRP A 98 -1.59 0.56 14.82
N ILE A 99 -1.18 -0.42 14.01
CA ILE A 99 0.18 -0.97 14.02
C ILE A 99 1.21 0.07 13.57
N ALA A 100 0.87 0.94 12.62
CA ALA A 100 1.75 2.03 12.20
C ALA A 100 2.04 3.07 13.29
N LYS A 101 1.23 3.12 14.37
CA LYS A 101 1.52 3.93 15.56
C LYS A 101 2.47 3.25 16.53
N ALA A 102 2.64 1.93 16.43
CA ALA A 102 3.63 1.20 17.20
C ALA A 102 5.01 1.43 16.58
N ASN A 103 6.03 1.63 17.43
CA ASN A 103 7.42 1.74 16.97
C ASN A 103 7.86 0.40 16.37
N ALA A 104 7.91 0.32 15.04
CA ALA A 104 8.43 -0.83 14.34
C ALA A 104 9.95 -0.89 14.51
N SER A 105 10.46 -1.99 15.06
CA SER A 105 11.89 -2.27 15.10
C SER A 105 12.43 -2.43 13.67
N THR A 106 13.47 -1.68 13.33
CA THR A 106 14.15 -1.74 12.02
C THR A 106 15.43 -2.60 12.07
N ASN A 107 15.46 -3.59 12.97
CA ASN A 107 16.63 -4.46 13.12
C ASN A 107 16.85 -5.29 11.85
N ALA A 108 17.99 -5.06 11.20
CA ALA A 108 18.35 -5.72 9.95
C ALA A 108 18.40 -7.26 10.06
N LYS A 109 18.76 -7.81 11.23
CA LYS A 109 18.80 -9.27 11.44
C LYS A 109 17.41 -9.90 11.33
N ASP A 110 16.39 -9.23 11.85
CA ASP A 110 15.01 -9.71 11.84
C ASP A 110 14.35 -9.52 10.47
N LEU A 111 14.75 -8.48 9.74
CA LEU A 111 14.22 -8.15 8.41
C LEU A 111 14.88 -8.95 7.28
N GLY A 112 16.14 -9.38 7.42
CA GLY A 112 16.86 -10.12 6.39
C GLY A 112 16.19 -11.46 6.02
N GLU A 113 15.71 -12.19 7.04
CA GLU A 113 14.98 -13.44 6.83
C GLU A 113 13.67 -13.23 6.04
N LEU A 114 12.98 -12.10 6.30
CA LEU A 114 11.74 -11.74 5.62
C LEU A 114 12.00 -11.45 4.13
N THR A 115 13.11 -10.76 3.80
CA THR A 115 13.51 -10.50 2.40
C THR A 115 13.76 -11.79 1.61
N ILE A 116 14.26 -12.85 2.25
CA ILE A 116 14.49 -14.15 1.59
C ILE A 116 13.20 -14.96 1.47
N SER A 117 12.26 -14.75 2.39
CA SER A 117 11.00 -15.53 2.47
C SER A 117 9.89 -15.00 1.55
N MET A 118 10.09 -13.85 0.91
CA MET A 118 9.14 -13.19 0.02
C MET A 118 9.27 -13.64 -1.44
#